data_AF-A0A661FQI8-F1
#
_entry.id   AF-A0A661FQI8-F1
#
_cell.length_a   1.000
_cell.length_b   1.000
_cell.length_c   1.000
_cell.angle_alpha   90.00
_cell.angle_beta   90.00
_cell.angle_gamma   90.00
#
_symmetry.space_group_name_H-M   'P 1'
#
loop_
_entity.id
_entity.type
_entity.pdbx_description
1 polymer ?
#
loop_
_entity_poly.entity_id
_entity_poly.type
_entity_poly.pdbx_seq_one_letter_code
_entity_poly.pdbx_strand_id
1 'polypeptide(L)'
;MGQTIKLVGVSAEFKRLEKLSKEEQRKQLLIESGLMTKSLANATPVDTGKAKGSWRIIPLKYDKVNVVNTTEYIEFLNRGSSKQAPSYFIERIALRHGKPLGSIVNIRRD
;
A
#
# COMPACT_ATOMS: atom_id res chain seq x y z
N MET A 1 -39.56 19.66 -7.20
CA MET A 1 -38.78 19.85 -8.45
C MET A 1 -37.43 20.43 -8.04
N GLY A 2 -36.31 19.80 -8.39
CA GLY A 2 -34.97 20.30 -8.05
C GLY A 2 -34.48 21.28 -9.12
N GLN A 3 -34.01 22.46 -8.71
CA GLN A 3 -33.34 23.39 -9.63
C GLN A 3 -31.92 22.88 -9.94
N THR A 4 -31.50 22.98 -11.20
CA THR A 4 -30.12 22.67 -11.62
C THR A 4 -29.42 23.97 -12.01
N ILE A 5 -28.28 24.25 -11.37
CA ILE A 5 -27.44 25.41 -11.67
C ILE A 5 -26.22 24.93 -12.46
N LYS A 6 -25.97 25.54 -13.62
CA LYS A 6 -24.81 25.25 -14.47
C LYS A 6 -23.82 26.41 -14.39
N LEU A 7 -22.61 26.14 -13.94
CA LEU A 7 -21.51 27.10 -13.95
C LEU A 7 -20.84 27.08 -15.34
N VAL A 8 -20.59 28.27 -15.91
CA VAL A 8 -19.95 28.45 -17.23
C VAL A 8 -18.64 29.22 -17.04
N GLY A 9 -17.60 28.89 -17.80
CA GLY A 9 -16.29 29.57 -17.75
C GLY A 9 -15.27 29.02 -16.74
N VAL A 10 -15.70 28.16 -15.81
CA VAL A 10 -14.84 27.58 -14.75
C VAL A 10 -14.38 26.14 -15.04
N SER A 11 -14.82 25.53 -16.14
CA SER A 11 -14.52 24.12 -16.46
C SER A 11 -13.03 23.82 -16.58
N ALA A 12 -12.23 24.77 -17.06
CA ALA A 12 -10.78 24.62 -17.12
C ALA A 12 -10.14 24.59 -15.72
N GLU A 13 -10.64 25.42 -14.81
CA GLU A 13 -10.16 25.45 -13.43
C GLU A 13 -10.56 24.18 -12.67
N PHE A 14 -11.79 23.67 -12.88
CA PHE A 14 -12.18 22.36 -12.33
C PHE A 14 -11.27 21.23 -12.83
N LYS A 15 -10.95 21.17 -14.13
CA LYS A 15 -10.01 20.17 -14.68
C LYS A 15 -8.61 20.29 -14.06
N ARG A 16 -8.14 21.52 -13.83
CA ARG A 16 -6.86 21.79 -13.15
C ARG A 16 -6.89 21.30 -11.70
N LEU A 17 -7.94 21.64 -10.96
CA LEU A 17 -8.13 21.21 -9.57
C LEU A 17 -8.22 19.69 -9.45
N GLU A 18 -8.93 19.02 -10.36
CA GLU A 18 -8.97 17.55 -10.43
C GLU A 18 -7.58 16.94 -10.65
N LYS A 19 -6.76 17.54 -11.53
CA LYS A 19 -5.38 17.09 -11.77
C LYS A 19 -4.52 17.26 -10.50
N LEU A 20 -4.57 18.43 -9.86
CA LEU A 20 -3.82 18.70 -8.64
C LEU A 20 -4.26 17.78 -7.50
N SER A 21 -5.56 17.56 -7.35
CA SER A 21 -6.11 16.64 -6.36
C SER A 21 -5.59 15.21 -6.56
N LYS A 22 -5.57 14.71 -7.81
CA LYS A 22 -5.02 13.40 -8.15
C LYS A 22 -3.51 13.30 -7.88
N GLU A 23 -2.76 14.35 -8.19
CA GLU A 23 -1.32 14.40 -7.90
C GLU A 23 -1.05 14.36 -6.39
N GLU A 24 -1.84 15.09 -5.61
CA GLU A 24 -1.70 15.10 -4.15
C GLU A 24 -2.10 13.77 -3.51
N GLN A 25 -3.21 13.18 -3.96
CA GLN A 25 -3.60 11.81 -3.57
C GLN A 25 -2.49 10.80 -3.87
N ARG A 26 -1.83 10.92 -5.02
CA ARG A 26 -0.71 10.04 -5.39
C ARG A 26 0.48 10.23 -4.45
N LYS A 27 0.84 11.46 -4.08
CA LYS A 27 1.93 11.70 -3.11
C LYS A 27 1.58 11.10 -1.75
N GLN A 28 0.37 11.33 -1.26
CA GLN A 28 -0.09 10.80 0.01
C GLN A 28 -0.06 9.27 0.03
N LEU A 29 -0.53 8.64 -1.05
CA LEU A 29 -0.46 7.18 -1.24
C LEU A 29 0.98 6.66 -1.12
N LEU A 30 1.94 7.32 -1.77
CA LEU A 30 3.35 6.91 -1.72
C LEU A 30 3.95 7.07 -0.33
N ILE A 31 3.61 8.14 0.39
CA ILE A 31 4.05 8.37 1.77
C ILE A 31 3.51 7.26 2.69
N GLU A 32 2.21 7.01 2.64
CA GLU A 32 1.56 5.97 3.46
C GLU A 32 2.11 4.58 3.16
N SER A 33 2.30 4.27 1.87
CA SER A 33 2.90 3.01 1.43
C SER A 33 4.35 2.88 1.90
N GLY A 34 5.12 3.97 1.92
CA GLY A 34 6.46 4.02 2.48
C GLY A 34 6.49 3.72 3.97
N LEU A 35 5.57 4.33 4.74
CA LEU A 35 5.42 4.08 6.17
C LEU A 35 5.01 2.63 6.45
N MET A 36 4.05 2.10 5.70
CA MET A 36 3.63 0.69 5.80
C MET A 36 4.79 -0.27 5.51
N THR A 37 5.55 -0.02 4.44
CA THR A 37 6.71 -0.83 4.05
C THR A 37 7.78 -0.82 5.14
N LYS A 38 8.02 0.34 5.78
CA LYS A 38 8.94 0.46 6.92
C LYS A 38 8.45 -0.33 8.13
N SER A 39 7.16 -0.26 8.45
CA SER A 39 6.55 -1.05 9.53
C SER A 39 6.67 -2.55 9.28
N LEU A 40 6.41 -3.00 8.05
CA LEU A 40 6.58 -4.40 7.64
C LEU A 40 8.03 -4.85 7.81
N ALA A 41 8.99 -4.06 7.32
CA ALA A 41 10.41 -4.36 7.47
C ALA A 41 10.82 -4.45 8.96
N ASN A 42 10.34 -3.56 9.82
CA ASN A 42 10.64 -3.57 11.25
C ASN A 42 10.06 -4.78 11.98
N ALA A 43 8.88 -5.26 11.57
CA ALA A 43 8.24 -6.44 12.14
C ALA A 43 8.75 -7.76 11.54
N THR A 44 9.53 -7.71 10.46
CA THR A 44 10.08 -8.90 9.81
C THR A 44 11.29 -9.41 10.59
N PRO A 45 11.41 -10.73 10.86
CA PRO A 45 12.52 -11.31 11.59
C PRO A 45 13.88 -10.99 10.97
N VAL A 46 14.87 -10.81 11.83
CA VAL A 46 16.23 -10.48 11.43
C VAL A 46 17.10 -11.69 11.71
N ASP A 47 16.86 -12.75 10.94
CA ASP A 47 17.75 -13.92 10.91
C ASP A 47 18.99 -13.57 10.06
N THR A 48 18.87 -13.64 8.73
CA THR A 48 19.87 -13.10 7.79
C THR A 48 19.58 -11.66 7.34
N GLY A 49 18.42 -11.11 7.73
CA GLY A 49 17.93 -9.83 7.24
C GLY A 49 17.39 -9.83 5.80
N LYS A 50 17.47 -10.95 5.07
CA LYS A 50 17.00 -11.06 3.67
C LYS A 50 15.53 -10.66 3.52
N ALA A 51 14.62 -11.29 4.28
CA ALA A 51 13.19 -10.97 4.22
C ALA A 51 12.90 -9.50 4.58
N LYS A 52 13.53 -8.99 5.64
CA LYS A 52 13.41 -7.58 6.05
C LYS A 52 13.85 -6.61 4.94
N GLY A 53 14.95 -6.93 4.26
CA GLY A 53 15.50 -6.13 3.17
C GLY A 53 14.81 -6.32 1.81
N SER A 54 13.84 -7.23 1.69
CA SER A 54 13.17 -7.59 0.43
C SER A 54 11.81 -6.91 0.20
N TRP A 55 11.38 -6.03 1.12
CA TRP A 55 10.14 -5.26 0.94
C TRP A 55 10.30 -4.17 -0.13
N ARG A 56 9.36 -4.10 -1.07
CA ARG A 56 9.37 -3.15 -2.21
C ARG A 56 7.98 -2.59 -2.46
N ILE A 57 7.93 -1.33 -2.90
CA ILE A 57 6.72 -0.69 -3.42
C ILE A 57 6.80 -0.75 -4.94
N ILE A 58 5.79 -1.32 -5.57
CA ILE A 58 5.62 -1.38 -7.02
C ILE A 58 4.42 -0.50 -7.37
N PRO A 59 4.64 0.70 -7.93
CA PRO A 59 3.56 1.54 -8.41
C PRO A 59 2.74 0.82 -9.49
N LEU A 60 1.42 0.88 -9.40
CA LEU A 60 0.51 0.39 -10.43
C LEU A 60 -0.06 1.56 -11.24
N LYS A 61 -0.88 1.25 -12.25
CA LYS A 61 -1.70 2.27 -12.92
C LYS A 61 -2.62 2.94 -11.90
N TYR A 62 -2.92 4.21 -12.14
CA TYR A 62 -3.81 5.06 -11.33
C TYR A 62 -3.21 5.43 -9.96
N ASP A 63 -4.00 5.26 -8.91
CA ASP A 63 -3.86 5.60 -7.50
C ASP A 63 -3.63 4.35 -6.63
N LYS A 64 -2.89 3.38 -7.17
CA LYS A 64 -2.66 2.08 -6.52
C LYS A 64 -1.18 1.73 -6.51
N VAL A 65 -0.78 0.99 -5.48
CA VAL A 65 0.55 0.38 -5.37
C VAL A 65 0.43 -1.05 -4.87
N ASN A 66 1.41 -1.89 -5.21
CA ASN A 66 1.64 -3.16 -4.54
C ASN A 66 2.81 -3.02 -3.57
N VAL A 67 2.63 -3.47 -2.34
CA VAL A 67 3.74 -3.68 -1.39
C VAL A 67 4.05 -5.16 -1.37
N VAL A 68 5.26 -5.53 -1.80
CA VAL A 68 5.64 -6.94 -2.00
C VAL A 68 6.89 -7.29 -1.20
N ASN A 69 7.00 -8.55 -0.78
CA ASN A 69 8.24 -9.14 -0.31
C ASN A 69 8.69 -10.21 -1.30
N THR A 70 9.93 -10.13 -1.78
CA THR A 70 10.44 -11.04 -2.82
C THR A 70 11.03 -12.34 -2.29
N THR A 71 10.96 -12.63 -0.98
CA THR A 71 11.42 -13.91 -0.45
C THR A 71 10.34 -14.98 -0.52
N GLU A 72 10.71 -16.18 -0.98
CA GLU A 72 9.82 -17.34 -1.11
C GLU A 72 9.15 -17.76 0.21
N TYR A 73 9.79 -17.48 1.33
CA TYR A 73 9.36 -17.96 2.65
C TYR A 73 8.62 -16.92 3.48
N ILE A 74 8.31 -15.73 2.93
CA ILE A 74 7.62 -14.67 3.70
C ILE A 74 6.28 -15.14 4.26
N GLU A 75 5.61 -16.07 3.58
CA GLU A 75 4.36 -16.65 4.05
C GLU A 75 4.52 -17.47 5.32
N PHE A 76 5.61 -18.23 5.47
CA PHE A 76 5.86 -19.03 6.67
C PHE A 76 6.12 -18.11 7.85
N LEU A 77 6.88 -17.03 7.64
CA LEU A 77 7.08 -15.98 8.63
C LEU A 77 5.75 -15.34 9.03
N ASN A 78 4.89 -15.05 8.05
CA ASN A 78 3.56 -14.52 8.34
C ASN A 78 2.66 -15.54 9.06
N ARG A 79 2.83 -16.84 8.87
CA ARG A 79 2.12 -17.86 9.66
C ARG A 79 2.66 -18.02 11.09
N GLY A 80 3.78 -17.36 11.42
CA GLY A 80 4.38 -17.39 12.75
C GLY A 80 5.46 -18.45 12.93
N SER A 81 6.16 -18.85 11.86
CA SER A 81 7.29 -19.80 11.96
C SER A 81 8.50 -19.25 12.72
N SER A 82 8.52 -17.94 13.04
CA SER A 82 9.59 -17.27 13.76
C SER A 82 9.11 -16.74 15.10
N LYS A 83 9.89 -16.93 16.16
CA LYS A 83 9.66 -16.31 17.48
C LYS A 83 9.71 -14.78 17.44
N GLN A 84 10.38 -14.20 16.43
CA GLN A 84 10.52 -12.75 16.27
C GLN A 84 9.36 -12.11 15.50
N ALA A 85 8.59 -12.88 14.71
CA ALA A 85 7.45 -12.38 13.96
C ALA A 85 6.14 -13.01 14.45
N PRO A 86 5.23 -12.23 15.04
CA PRO A 86 3.94 -12.75 15.43
C PRO A 86 3.11 -13.12 14.18
N SER A 87 2.36 -14.23 14.23
CA SER A 87 1.50 -14.67 13.12
C SER A 87 0.57 -13.57 12.63
N TYR A 88 0.35 -13.43 11.33
CA TYR A 88 -0.45 -12.41 10.65
C TYR A 88 0.06 -10.97 10.82
N PHE A 89 1.38 -10.79 10.95
CA PHE A 89 1.95 -9.45 11.09
C PHE A 89 1.73 -8.60 9.84
N ILE A 90 1.71 -9.20 8.65
CA ILE A 90 1.50 -8.49 7.39
C ILE A 90 0.10 -7.86 7.37
N GLU A 91 -0.93 -8.65 7.68
CA GLU A 91 -2.32 -8.21 7.70
C GLU A 91 -2.56 -7.15 8.77
N ARG A 92 -2.04 -7.39 9.99
CA ARG A 92 -2.16 -6.42 11.08
C ARG A 92 -1.51 -5.09 10.74
N ILE A 93 -0.36 -5.08 10.07
CA ILE A 93 0.31 -3.84 9.67
C ILE A 93 -0.46 -3.18 8.54
N ALA A 94 -0.88 -3.92 7.51
CA ALA A 94 -1.66 -3.39 6.39
C ALA A 94 -2.93 -2.68 6.87
N LEU A 95 -3.67 -3.30 7.80
CA LEU A 95 -4.91 -2.75 8.36
C LEU A 95 -4.70 -1.49 9.23
N ARG A 96 -3.49 -1.27 9.76
CA ARG A 96 -3.16 -0.03 10.50
C ARG A 96 -2.83 1.15 9.60
N HIS A 97 -2.30 0.88 8.41
CA HIS A 97 -1.85 1.92 7.49
C HIS A 97 -2.88 2.29 6.42
N GLY A 98 -3.91 1.47 6.20
CA GLY A 98 -4.96 1.82 5.25
C GLY A 98 -6.07 0.77 5.15
N LYS A 99 -6.96 0.98 4.17
CA LYS A 99 -7.97 0.00 3.78
C LYS A 99 -7.44 -0.80 2.59
N PRO A 100 -7.00 -2.05 2.78
CA PRO A 100 -6.51 -2.85 1.68
C PRO A 100 -7.64 -3.06 0.65
N LEU A 101 -7.36 -2.73 -0.61
CA LEU A 101 -8.27 -2.97 -1.72
C LEU A 101 -7.93 -4.35 -2.31
N GLY A 102 -8.70 -5.37 -1.94
CA GLY A 102 -8.51 -6.75 -2.41
C GLY A 102 -7.71 -7.63 -1.45
N SER A 103 -6.99 -8.62 -1.98
CA SER A 103 -6.28 -9.61 -1.17
C SER A 103 -5.04 -8.98 -0.50
N ILE A 104 -5.02 -8.98 0.84
CA ILE A 104 -3.91 -8.44 1.65
C ILE A 104 -2.65 -9.27 1.50
N VAL A 105 -2.82 -10.57 1.32
CA VAL A 105 -1.75 -11.52 1.00
C VAL A 105 -2.19 -12.28 -0.25
N ASN A 106 -1.39 -12.18 -1.30
CA ASN A 106 -1.55 -12.98 -2.50
C ASN A 106 -0.24 -13.72 -2.77
N ILE A 107 -0.29 -15.05 -2.70
CA ILE A 107 0.85 -15.91 -2.95
C ILE A 107 0.91 -16.13 -4.45
N ARG A 108 1.89 -15.51 -5.12
CA ARG A 108 2.22 -15.88 -6.49
C ARG A 108 2.89 -17.25 -6.44
N ARG A 109 2.16 -18.27 -6.86
CA ARG A 109 2.75 -19.53 -7.29
C ARG A 109 3.02 -19.37 -8.78
N ASP A 110 4.29 -19.41 -9.12
CA ASP A 110 4.82 -19.64 -10.46
C ASP A 110 4.23 -20.90 -11.11
#